data_AF-A0A7R9G666-F1
#
_entry.id   AF-A0A7R9G666-F1
#
_cell.length_a   1.000
_cell.length_b   1.000
_cell.length_c   1.000
_cell.angle_alpha   90.00
_cell.angle_beta   90.00
_cell.angle_gamma   90.00
#
_symmetry.space_group_name_H-M   'P 1'
#
loop_
_entity.id
_entity.type
_entity.pdbx_description
1 polymer ?
#
loop_
_entity_poly.entity_id
_entity_poly.type
_entity_poly.pdbx_seq_one_letter_code
_entity_poly.pdbx_strand_id
1 'polypeptide(L)'
;MLENASVIFLTGEESSWHGQLLSCLNNGQGECSRLYVVANIKPREHGIRLIKELSREPKAYKLRYIFILDKNAPKFSLNEDLYQQQLIQDLLVNFYDNGSWGSFRQLPIDELRELFPQNDLLPELR
;
A
#
# COMPACT_ATOMS: atom_id res chain seq x y z
N MET A 1 -5.60 -10.44 17.05
CA MET A 1 -6.10 -9.09 16.73
C MET A 1 -4.94 -8.23 16.25
N LEU A 2 -5.18 -7.24 15.39
CA LEU A 2 -4.16 -6.24 14.99
C LEU A 2 -3.97 -5.23 16.13
N GLU A 3 -3.38 -5.67 17.24
CA GLU A 3 -3.20 -4.84 18.42
C GLU A 3 -2.24 -3.68 18.11
N ASN A 4 -2.64 -2.46 18.45
CA ASN A 4 -1.86 -1.21 18.28
C ASN A 4 -1.58 -0.79 16.81
N ALA A 5 -2.41 -1.23 15.86
CA ALA A 5 -2.37 -0.73 14.50
C ALA A 5 -2.91 0.71 14.39
N SER A 6 -2.21 1.57 13.66
CA SER A 6 -2.67 2.92 13.32
C SER A 6 -3.14 2.95 11.86
N VAL A 7 -4.10 3.82 11.55
CA VAL A 7 -4.66 3.97 10.21
C VAL A 7 -4.63 5.44 9.83
N ILE A 8 -4.17 5.74 8.63
CA ILE A 8 -4.29 7.06 8.01
C ILE A 8 -4.97 6.95 6.66
N PHE A 9 -5.91 7.86 6.39
CA PHE A 9 -6.62 7.95 5.13
C PHE A 9 -6.02 9.07 4.29
N LEU A 10 -5.61 8.76 3.06
CA LEU A 10 -5.12 9.74 2.11
C LEU A 10 -6.29 10.40 1.39
N THR A 11 -6.99 11.27 2.11
CA THR A 11 -8.12 12.06 1.60
C THR A 11 -7.73 13.52 1.48
N GLY A 12 -8.22 14.21 0.46
CA GLY A 12 -7.90 15.64 0.24
C GLY A 12 -6.53 15.86 -0.40
N GLU A 13 -5.98 17.06 -0.20
CA GLU A 13 -4.66 17.43 -0.75
C GLU A 13 -3.51 16.81 0.04
N GLU A 14 -2.37 16.62 -0.62
CA GLU A 14 -1.15 16.00 -0.05
C GLU A 14 -0.64 16.67 1.22
N SER A 15 -0.67 18.00 1.23
CA SER A 15 -0.29 18.82 2.39
C SER A 15 -1.10 18.50 3.65
N SER A 16 -2.33 17.99 3.51
CA SER A 16 -3.24 17.73 4.62
C SER A 16 -2.91 16.44 5.39
N TRP A 17 -2.43 15.41 4.71
CA TRP A 17 -2.15 14.11 5.31
C TRP A 17 -0.67 13.86 5.57
N HIS A 18 0.25 14.51 4.85
CA HIS A 18 1.69 14.23 4.98
C HIS A 18 2.21 14.48 6.40
N GLY A 19 1.88 15.62 7.02
CA GLY A 19 2.30 15.92 8.39
C GLY A 19 1.70 14.97 9.43
N GLN A 20 0.46 14.54 9.23
CA GLN A 20 -0.20 13.55 10.10
C GLN A 20 0.48 12.17 9.97
N LEU A 21 0.82 11.77 8.74
CA LEU A 21 1.53 10.53 8.45
C LEU A 21 2.87 10.47 9.19
N LEU A 22 3.69 11.51 9.04
CA LEU A 22 4.99 11.59 9.71
C LEU A 22 4.86 11.57 11.23
N SER A 23 3.87 12.26 11.78
CA SER A 23 3.57 12.23 13.22
C SER A 23 3.23 10.82 13.68
N CYS A 24 2.32 10.12 12.99
CA CYS A 24 1.97 8.73 13.31
C CYS A 24 3.16 7.78 13.20
N LEU A 25 3.98 7.92 12.14
CA LEU A 25 5.14 7.08 11.90
C LEU A 25 6.22 7.25 12.99
N ASN A 26 6.40 8.49 13.45
CA ASN A 26 7.40 8.83 14.48
C ASN A 26 6.93 8.49 15.89
N ASN A 27 5.65 8.72 16.21
CA ASN A 27 5.06 8.53 17.53
C ASN A 27 4.65 7.09 17.84
N GLY A 28 4.65 6.19 16.84
CA GLY A 28 4.32 4.78 17.04
C GLY A 28 5.25 4.12 18.07
N GLN A 29 4.75 3.92 19.29
CA GLN A 29 5.44 3.23 20.38
C GLN A 29 5.41 1.72 20.16
N GLY A 30 6.55 1.06 20.40
CA GLY A 30 6.72 -0.39 20.25
C GLY A 30 7.35 -0.83 18.93
N GLU A 31 8.02 -1.99 18.95
CA GLU A 31 8.73 -2.56 17.81
C GLU A 31 7.79 -3.13 16.73
N CYS A 32 6.54 -3.48 17.07
CA CYS A 32 5.61 -4.19 16.17
C CYS A 32 4.41 -3.38 15.63
N SER A 33 4.25 -2.09 15.94
CA SER A 33 3.09 -1.30 15.48
C SER A 33 3.12 -1.07 13.95
N ARG A 34 2.09 -1.51 13.22
CA ARG A 34 1.92 -1.19 11.78
C ARG A 34 1.11 0.09 11.58
N LEU A 35 1.48 0.86 10.56
CA LEU A 35 0.72 2.02 10.09
C LEU A 35 0.13 1.71 8.72
N TYR A 36 -1.19 1.57 8.67
CA TYR A 36 -1.94 1.32 7.44
C TYR A 36 -2.26 2.64 6.75
N VAL A 37 -1.71 2.82 5.55
CA VAL A 37 -1.93 3.97 4.68
C VAL A 37 -3.00 3.58 3.67
N VAL A 38 -4.22 4.10 3.85
CA VAL A 38 -5.39 3.74 3.05
C VAL A 38 -5.64 4.82 2.01
N ALA A 39 -5.69 4.44 0.74
CA ALA A 39 -5.86 5.38 -0.36
C ALA A 39 -6.78 4.83 -1.45
N ASN A 40 -7.58 5.72 -2.04
CA ASN A 40 -8.43 5.41 -3.18
C ASN A 40 -7.81 5.94 -4.49
N ILE A 41 -6.49 5.79 -4.63
CA ILE A 41 -5.72 6.24 -5.80
C ILE A 41 -5.17 5.05 -6.56
N LYS A 42 -5.21 5.10 -7.89
CA LYS A 42 -4.65 4.02 -8.72
C LYS A 42 -3.11 3.97 -8.54
N PRO A 43 -2.53 2.78 -8.31
CA PRO A 43 -1.10 2.64 -8.12
C PRO A 43 -0.24 3.05 -9.32
N ARG A 44 -0.79 2.98 -10.55
CA ARG A 44 -0.03 3.00 -11.81
C ARG A 44 0.93 4.18 -11.97
N GLU A 45 0.60 5.36 -11.44
CA GLU A 45 1.49 6.52 -11.49
C GLU A 45 1.58 7.19 -10.11
N HIS A 46 0.44 7.62 -9.57
CA HIS A 46 0.39 8.33 -8.29
C HIS A 46 0.73 7.44 -7.09
N GLY A 47 0.20 6.21 -7.02
CA GLY A 47 0.50 5.32 -5.89
C GLY A 47 1.95 4.83 -5.88
N ILE A 48 2.57 4.55 -7.04
CA ILE A 48 4.01 4.21 -7.09
C ILE A 48 4.88 5.38 -6.62
N ARG A 49 4.57 6.61 -7.04
CA ARG A 49 5.29 7.80 -6.57
C ARG A 49 5.18 7.93 -5.06
N LEU A 50 3.97 7.83 -4.52
CA LEU A 50 3.68 7.86 -3.09
C LEU A 50 4.48 6.80 -2.32
N ILE A 51 4.46 5.54 -2.78
CA ILE A 51 5.21 4.45 -2.15
C ILE A 51 6.71 4.77 -2.14
N LYS A 52 7.25 5.25 -3.26
CA LYS A 52 8.68 5.60 -3.39
C LYS A 52 9.06 6.74 -2.46
N GLU A 53 8.24 7.77 -2.38
CA GLU A 53 8.45 8.92 -1.52
C GLU A 53 8.46 8.50 -0.05
N LEU A 54 7.40 7.83 0.40
CA LEU A 54 7.25 7.38 1.79
C LEU A 54 8.22 6.26 2.19
N SER A 55 8.75 5.50 1.23
CA SER A 55 9.77 4.47 1.49
C SER A 55 11.10 5.04 1.99
N ARG A 56 11.33 6.35 1.79
CA ARG A 56 12.55 7.04 2.24
C ARG A 56 12.45 7.50 3.69
N GLU A 57 11.26 7.46 4.28
CA GLU A 57 11.04 7.92 5.63
C GLU A 57 11.67 6.98 6.67
N PRO A 58 12.22 7.52 7.77
CA PRO A 58 12.60 6.70 8.92
C PRO A 58 11.42 5.85 9.37
N LYS A 59 11.68 4.57 9.67
CA LYS A 59 10.65 3.60 10.07
C LYS A 59 9.62 3.26 8.98
N ALA A 60 9.89 3.54 7.71
CA ALA A 60 9.03 3.13 6.58
C ALA A 60 8.69 1.62 6.56
N TYR A 61 9.51 0.76 7.17
CA TYR A 61 9.22 -0.67 7.35
C TYR A 61 7.90 -0.96 8.11
N LYS A 62 7.39 0.02 8.87
CA LYS A 62 6.09 -0.06 9.57
C LYS A 62 4.89 0.20 8.65
N LEU A 63 5.11 0.79 7.47
CA LEU A 63 4.04 1.17 6.55
C LEU A 63 3.44 -0.04 5.84
N ARG A 64 2.12 -0.03 5.69
CA ARG A 64 1.37 -0.99 4.88
C ARG A 64 0.39 -0.20 4.02
N TYR A 65 0.58 -0.26 2.70
CA TYR A 65 -0.24 0.49 1.76
C TYR A 65 -1.48 -0.33 1.37
N ILE A 66 -2.65 0.26 1.51
CA ILE A 66 -3.94 -0.34 1.18
C ILE A 66 -4.62 0.54 0.12
N PHE A 67 -4.63 0.07 -1.12
CA PHE A 67 -5.29 0.73 -2.25
C PHE A 67 -6.67 0.13 -2.47
N ILE A 68 -7.73 0.88 -2.19
CA ILE A 68 -9.12 0.43 -2.41
C ILE A 68 -9.62 1.10 -3.67
N LEU A 69 -9.60 0.37 -4.78
CA LEU A 69 -9.93 0.87 -6.11
C LEU A 69 -11.36 0.53 -6.51
N ASP A 70 -11.90 -0.56 -5.97
CA ASP A 70 -13.29 -0.95 -6.15
C ASP A 70 -14.21 -0.01 -5.38
N LYS A 71 -15.09 0.68 -6.12
CA LYS A 71 -16.08 1.61 -5.55
C LYS A 71 -17.19 0.90 -4.77
N ASN A 72 -17.38 -0.39 -5.02
CA ASN A 72 -18.37 -1.22 -4.33
C ASN A 72 -17.78 -1.88 -3.08
N ALA A 73 -16.48 -1.70 -2.81
CA ALA A 73 -15.88 -2.20 -1.58
C ALA A 73 -16.57 -1.57 -0.36
N PRO A 74 -16.72 -2.32 0.75
CA PRO A 74 -17.07 -1.75 2.03
C PRO A 74 -16.15 -0.60 2.42
N LYS A 75 -16.56 0.22 3.39
CA LYS A 75 -15.64 1.22 3.95
C LYS A 75 -14.51 0.49 4.69
N PHE A 76 -13.27 0.93 4.50
CA PHE A 76 -12.14 0.36 5.23
C PHE A 76 -12.35 0.41 6.74
N SER A 77 -12.07 -0.70 7.40
CA SER A 77 -12.09 -0.85 8.84
C SER A 77 -11.19 -2.01 9.24
N LEU A 78 -10.49 -1.87 10.38
CA LEU A 78 -9.69 -2.95 10.96
C LEU A 78 -10.54 -4.10 11.50
N ASN A 79 -11.85 -3.90 11.63
CA ASN A 79 -12.79 -4.88 12.21
C ASN A 79 -13.64 -5.59 11.15
N GLU A 80 -13.48 -5.22 9.88
CA GLU A 80 -14.20 -5.82 8.76
C GLU A 80 -13.42 -7.02 8.22
N ASP A 81 -14.09 -8.18 8.12
CA ASP A 81 -13.46 -9.46 7.77
C ASP A 81 -12.70 -9.40 6.45
N LEU A 82 -13.26 -8.71 5.46
CA LEU A 82 -12.66 -8.50 4.14
C LEU A 82 -11.23 -7.95 4.26
N TYR A 83 -11.02 -6.96 5.14
CA TYR A 83 -9.73 -6.34 5.34
C TYR A 83 -8.87 -7.16 6.29
N GLN A 84 -9.42 -7.66 7.39
CA GLN A 84 -8.64 -8.43 8.38
C GLN A 84 -7.89 -9.60 7.75
N GLN A 85 -8.56 -10.37 6.88
CA GLN A 85 -7.96 -11.51 6.17
C GLN A 85 -6.74 -11.09 5.34
N GLN A 86 -6.77 -9.90 4.76
CA GLN A 86 -5.64 -9.37 4.00
C GLN A 86 -4.55 -8.78 4.92
N LEU A 87 -4.94 -8.01 5.94
CA LEU A 87 -4.00 -7.31 6.81
C LEU A 87 -3.13 -8.28 7.63
N ILE A 88 -3.64 -9.47 7.96
CA ILE A 88 -2.90 -10.54 8.65
C ILE A 88 -1.71 -11.05 7.80
N GLN A 89 -1.77 -10.94 6.47
CA GLN A 89 -0.67 -11.35 5.59
C GLN A 89 0.54 -10.40 5.64
N ASP A 90 0.40 -9.24 6.29
CA ASP A 90 1.46 -8.25 6.52
C ASP A 90 2.19 -7.79 5.24
N LEU A 91 1.51 -7.81 4.08
CA LEU A 91 2.08 -7.41 2.80
C LEU A 91 2.30 -5.90 2.75
N LEU A 92 3.46 -5.48 2.21
CA LEU A 92 3.82 -4.06 2.07
C LEU A 92 2.77 -3.29 1.26
N VAL A 93 2.32 -3.85 0.13
CA VAL A 93 1.37 -3.21 -0.78
C VAL A 93 0.21 -4.15 -1.06
N ASN A 94 -1.00 -3.67 -0.82
CA ASN A 94 -2.26 -4.39 -1.01
C ASN A 94 -3.16 -3.54 -1.92
N PHE A 95 -3.75 -4.16 -2.93
CA PHE A 95 -4.77 -3.54 -3.74
C PHE A 95 -6.05 -4.37 -3.71
N TYR A 96 -7.18 -3.70 -3.62
CA TYR A 96 -8.50 -4.30 -3.74
C TYR A 96 -9.20 -3.69 -4.95
N ASP A 97 -9.42 -4.49 -5.98
CA ASP A 97 -10.05 -4.07 -7.24
C ASP A 97 -10.91 -5.22 -7.80
N ASN A 98 -12.06 -4.89 -8.39
CA ASN A 98 -13.02 -5.85 -8.94
C ASN A 98 -13.28 -7.07 -8.02
N GLY A 99 -13.60 -6.80 -6.74
CA GLY A 99 -13.90 -7.82 -5.76
C GLY A 99 -12.72 -8.69 -5.29
N SER A 100 -11.49 -8.42 -5.73
CA SER A 100 -10.33 -9.29 -5.46
C SER A 100 -9.14 -8.52 -4.88
N TRP A 101 -8.40 -9.20 -4.00
CA TRP A 101 -7.13 -8.72 -3.49
C TRP A 101 -5.98 -9.03 -4.45
N GLY A 102 -4.98 -8.15 -4.48
CA GLY A 102 -3.65 -8.52 -4.93
C GLY A 102 -2.56 -7.62 -4.34
N SER A 103 -1.32 -7.84 -4.76
CA SER A 103 -0.14 -7.17 -4.23
C SER A 103 0.87 -6.82 -5.33
N PHE A 104 1.66 -5.76 -5.14
CA PHE A 104 2.83 -5.57 -5.98
C PHE A 104 3.93 -6.54 -5.58
N ARG A 105 4.42 -7.32 -6.55
CA ARG A 105 5.67 -8.05 -6.42
C ARG A 105 6.73 -7.31 -7.24
N GLN A 106 7.85 -6.96 -6.61
CA GLN A 106 9.05 -6.64 -7.36
C GLN A 106 9.60 -7.96 -7.90
N LEU A 107 9.63 -8.09 -9.22
CA LEU A 107 10.24 -9.22 -9.90
C LEU A 107 11.63 -8.81 -10.38
N PRO A 108 12.67 -9.64 -10.17
CA PRO A 108 13.92 -9.49 -10.88
C PRO A 108 13.69 -9.37 -12.39
N ILE A 109 14.54 -8.60 -13.07
CA ILE A 109 14.38 -8.36 -14.51
C ILE A 109 14.46 -9.65 -15.32
N ASP A 110 15.23 -10.64 -14.85
CA ASP A 110 15.36 -11.93 -15.51
C ASP A 110 14.06 -12.75 -15.39
N GLU A 111 13.39 -12.74 -14.22
CA GLU A 111 12.06 -13.35 -14.07
C GLU A 111 11.01 -12.65 -14.94
N LEU A 112 11.09 -11.32 -15.07
CA LEU A 112 10.20 -10.57 -15.98
C LEU A 112 10.39 -10.98 -17.44
N ARG A 113 11.64 -11.19 -17.87
CA ARG A 113 11.97 -11.62 -19.24
C ARG A 113 11.48 -13.03 -19.55
N GLU A 114 11.46 -13.92 -18.56
CA GLU A 114 10.91 -15.27 -18.69
C GLU A 114 9.39 -15.25 -18.79
N LEU A 115 8.72 -14.45 -17.96
CA LEU A 115 7.25 -14.35 -17.94
C LEU A 115 6.68 -13.55 -19.12
N PHE A 116 7.45 -12.58 -19.62
CA PHE A 116 7.09 -11.70 -20.74
C PHE A 116 8.25 -11.67 -21.75
N PRO A 117 8.28 -12.62 -22.69
CA PRO A 117 9.28 -12.62 -23.77
C PRO A 117 9.26 -11.28 -24.52
N GLN A 118 10.43 -10.81 -24.95
CA GLN A 118 10.75 -9.41 -25.35
C GLN A 118 9.78 -8.66 -26.28
N ASN A 119 8.84 -9.34 -26.94
CA ASN A 119 7.81 -8.72 -27.77
C ASN A 119 6.62 -8.14 -26.98
N ASP A 120 6.42 -8.56 -25.72
CA ASP A 120 5.29 -8.14 -24.88
C ASP A 120 5.65 -7.15 -23.76
N LEU A 121 6.94 -6.81 -23.61
CA LEU A 121 7.39 -5.78 -22.68
C LEU A 121 7.00 -4.39 -23.20
N LEU A 122 6.37 -3.61 -22.34
CA LEU A 122 5.94 -2.24 -22.65
C LEU A 122 7.13 -1.40 -23.14
N PRO A 123 6.95 -0.53 -24.16
CA PRO A 123 8.05 0.24 -24.77
C PRO A 123 8.93 1.02 -23.79
N GLU A 124 8.37 1.47 -22.68
CA GLU A 124 9.05 2.20 -21.61
C GLU A 124 10.04 1.35 -20.76
N LEU A 125 10.08 0.04 -20.95
CA LEU A 125 11.01 -0.89 -20.29
C LEU A 125 12.15 -1.38 -21.20
N ARG A 126 12.21 -0.88 -22.44
CA ARG A 126 13.24 -1.22 -23.44
C ARG A 126 14.51 -0.39 -23.28
#